data_AF-A0A1Q7EAD7-F1
#
_entry.id   AF-A0A1Q7EAD7-F1
#
_cell.length_a   1.000
_cell.length_b   1.000
_cell.length_c   1.000
_cell.angle_alpha   90.00
_cell.angle_beta   90.00
_cell.angle_gamma   90.00
#
_symmetry.space_group_name_H-M   'P 1'
#
loop_
_entity.id
_entity.type
_entity.pdbx_description
1 polymer ?
#
loop_
_entity_poly.entity_id
_entity_poly.type
_entity_poly.pdbx_seq_one_letter_code
_entity_poly.pdbx_strand_id
1 'polypeptide(L)'
;MSLTEYQRKRDFRRTPEPKGRQPKGEETRRYVVHRHHATRLHWDVRLEMRGILASWAVPNGPPLEAGKRRLAVHTEDHPIEYLTFHGVIPDGYGAGSMTIWDTGTYELLEEKPNELKLRMKGARLDGEWVLVQTKQNEGRDWLMIKHGTPPKNDPLLSKVAPMLAAAADEPFDSPDFTYEPKWDGVRTIAFVDGGEVRLQTRNLLDCTKQYPEGTQAAEALTGAYQAILDGEIVALDEKGAPSFQRLQPRMHVSDESTVRKLRRSTPVIFQVFDILYADGEDLTRKPLRDRLRRLDEALTPMGSIRRSEGFPGTGVALFEAAREQGIEGIVAKRLDSIYLPGARSPAWVKIKAFRTMECVIGGWTA
;
A
#
# COMPACT_ATOMS: atom_id res chain seq x y z
N MET A 1 4.62 22.57 24.04
CA MET A 1 5.91 23.28 24.04
C MET A 1 5.71 24.58 23.24
N SER A 2 6.74 25.39 22.98
CA SER A 2 6.59 26.62 22.18
C SER A 2 6.93 26.37 20.71
N LEU A 3 6.36 27.16 19.79
CA LEU A 3 6.69 27.14 18.34
C LEU A 3 8.17 27.46 18.04
N THR A 4 8.97 27.75 19.06
CA THR A 4 10.38 28.15 18.94
C THR A 4 11.22 27.08 18.25
N GLU A 5 11.05 25.80 18.61
CA GLU A 5 11.81 24.73 17.97
C GLU A 5 11.41 24.54 16.51
N TYR A 6 10.11 24.65 16.21
CA TYR A 6 9.59 24.63 14.85
C TYR A 6 10.23 25.73 13.99
N GLN A 7 10.15 26.98 14.44
CA GLN A 7 10.69 28.14 13.72
C GLN A 7 12.21 28.06 13.53
N ARG A 8 12.95 27.46 14.49
CA ARG A 8 14.41 27.28 14.40
C ARG A 8 14.81 26.29 13.31
N LYS A 9 13.99 25.28 13.01
CA LYS A 9 14.30 24.21 12.05
C LYS A 9 13.98 24.56 10.58
N ARG A 10 13.33 25.70 10.28
CA ARG A 10 12.88 26.07 8.93
C ARG A 10 13.51 27.36 8.41
N ASP A 11 13.77 27.42 7.10
CA ASP A 11 14.05 28.67 6.38
C ASP A 11 12.81 29.06 5.54
N PHE A 12 11.97 29.95 6.08
CA PHE A 12 10.71 30.41 5.48
C PHE A 12 10.87 31.20 4.17
N ARG A 13 12.10 31.48 3.71
CA ARG A 13 12.34 32.01 2.36
C ARG A 13 12.38 30.90 1.31
N ARG A 14 12.55 29.65 1.75
CA ARG A 14 12.76 28.47 0.89
C ARG A 14 11.66 27.43 1.01
N THR A 15 10.88 27.45 2.09
CA THR A 15 9.78 26.51 2.33
C THR A 15 8.42 27.22 2.14
N PRO A 16 7.40 26.55 1.54
CA PRO A 16 6.03 27.05 1.51
C PRO A 16 5.30 26.90 2.87
N GLU A 17 5.96 26.34 3.89
CA GLU A 17 5.40 26.13 5.21
C GLU A 17 5.06 27.45 5.94
N PRO A 18 3.95 27.49 6.71
CA PRO A 18 3.55 28.70 7.42
C PRO A 18 4.47 29.02 8.60
N LYS A 19 4.87 30.30 8.74
CA LYS A 19 5.73 30.78 9.85
C LYS A 19 5.08 30.72 11.24
N GLY A 20 3.74 30.70 11.26
CA GLY A 20 2.89 30.76 12.43
C GLY A 20 2.63 32.18 12.93
N ARG A 21 1.36 32.50 13.11
CA ARG A 21 0.88 33.74 13.75
C ARG A 21 0.41 33.45 15.18
N GLN A 22 0.33 34.50 16.01
CA GLN A 22 -0.30 34.34 17.32
C GLN A 22 -1.79 33.95 17.15
N PRO A 23 -2.30 33.02 17.98
CA PRO A 23 -3.69 32.58 17.89
C PRO A 23 -4.62 33.77 18.14
N LYS A 24 -5.61 33.95 17.26
CA LYS A 24 -6.72 34.89 17.47
C LYS A 24 -8.01 34.08 17.45
N GLY A 25 -8.64 33.86 18.62
CA GLY A 25 -9.93 33.19 18.72
C GLY A 25 -10.02 32.13 19.82
N GLU A 26 -11.23 31.63 20.05
CA GLU A 26 -11.51 30.47 20.92
C GLU A 26 -10.93 29.18 20.34
N GLU A 27 -10.53 28.27 21.22
CA GLU A 27 -9.89 26.99 20.88
C GLU A 27 -10.93 26.01 20.29
N THR A 28 -10.95 25.87 18.97
CA THR A 28 -11.99 25.10 18.25
C THR A 28 -11.79 23.57 18.24
N ARG A 29 -10.82 23.05 19.01
CA ARG A 29 -10.48 21.61 19.13
C ARG A 29 -10.52 20.87 17.78
N ARG A 30 -9.86 21.42 16.78
CA ARG A 30 -9.74 20.80 15.45
C ARG A 30 -8.56 19.85 15.38
N TYR A 31 -8.62 18.91 14.46
CA TYR A 31 -7.45 18.12 14.09
C TYR A 31 -7.26 18.08 12.57
N VAL A 32 -6.03 17.80 12.18
CA VAL A 32 -5.67 17.43 10.82
C VAL A 32 -4.74 16.23 10.86
N VAL A 33 -4.89 15.35 9.90
CA VAL A 33 -3.95 14.28 9.64
C VAL A 33 -3.36 14.48 8.26
N HIS A 34 -2.05 14.67 8.18
CA HIS A 34 -1.35 14.78 6.91
C HIS A 34 -0.74 13.44 6.51
N ARG A 35 -0.93 13.01 5.28
CA ARG A 35 -0.10 11.96 4.66
C ARG A 35 1.15 12.63 4.12
N HIS A 36 2.30 12.30 4.70
CA HIS A 36 3.60 12.89 4.34
C HIS A 36 4.49 11.84 3.68
N HIS A 37 4.67 11.99 2.37
CA HIS A 37 5.62 11.22 1.60
C HIS A 37 6.98 11.93 1.61
N ALA A 38 7.72 11.70 2.70
CA ALA A 38 9.10 12.14 2.87
C ALA A 38 10.08 11.03 2.42
N THR A 39 11.24 10.89 3.08
CA THR A 39 12.13 9.72 2.87
C THR A 39 11.46 8.38 3.19
N ARG A 40 10.46 8.39 4.07
CA ARG A 40 9.53 7.30 4.34
C ARG A 40 8.14 7.87 4.47
N LEU A 41 7.15 7.12 3.98
CA LEU A 41 5.75 7.44 4.22
C LEU A 41 5.43 7.42 5.71
N HIS A 42 4.71 8.43 6.18
CA HIS A 42 4.12 8.49 7.51
C HIS A 42 2.91 9.42 7.51
N TRP A 43 2.18 9.44 8.63
CA TRP A 43 1.05 10.33 8.83
C TRP A 43 1.27 11.21 10.04
N ASP A 44 1.20 12.52 9.87
CA ASP A 44 1.27 13.44 11.00
C ASP A 44 -0.14 13.67 11.56
N VAL A 45 -0.39 13.18 12.76
CA VAL A 45 -1.61 13.49 13.53
C VAL A 45 -1.37 14.76 14.33
N ARG A 46 -2.19 15.78 14.08
CA ARG A 46 -2.00 17.11 14.64
C ARG A 46 -3.27 17.60 15.32
N LEU A 47 -3.17 17.96 16.60
CA LEU A 47 -4.28 18.39 17.43
C LEU A 47 -4.14 19.87 17.80
N GLU A 48 -5.18 20.66 17.54
CA GLU A 48 -5.25 22.06 17.97
C GLU A 48 -5.37 22.16 19.49
N MET A 49 -4.24 22.48 20.14
CA MET A 49 -4.11 22.59 21.58
C MET A 49 -3.35 23.86 21.97
N ARG A 50 -3.92 24.68 22.85
CA ARG A 50 -3.31 25.88 23.44
C ARG A 50 -2.76 26.84 22.39
N GLY A 51 -3.47 26.97 21.27
CA GLY A 51 -3.07 27.87 20.18
C GLY A 51 -1.98 27.32 19.26
N ILE A 52 -1.58 26.06 19.40
CA ILE A 52 -0.61 25.38 18.53
C ILE A 52 -1.18 24.04 18.04
N LEU A 53 -0.46 23.35 17.18
CA LEU A 53 -0.73 21.96 16.80
C LEU A 53 0.26 21.01 17.48
N ALA A 54 -0.19 20.34 18.54
CA ALA A 54 0.54 19.22 19.12
C ALA A 54 0.58 18.10 18.08
N SER A 55 1.77 17.57 17.76
CA SER A 55 1.99 16.80 16.53
C SER A 55 2.71 15.48 16.79
N TRP A 56 2.17 14.40 16.24
CA TRP A 56 2.78 13.07 16.27
C TRP A 56 2.92 12.50 14.85
N ALA A 57 4.13 12.06 14.50
CA ALA A 57 4.35 11.28 13.29
C ALA A 57 4.00 9.81 13.57
N VAL A 58 3.07 9.25 12.83
CA VAL A 58 2.59 7.87 12.93
C VAL A 58 3.07 7.12 11.67
N PRO A 59 4.18 6.36 11.72
CA PRO A 59 4.83 5.81 10.52
C PRO A 59 3.91 4.92 9.68
N ASN A 60 3.11 4.07 10.33
CA ASN A 60 2.18 3.19 9.64
C ASN A 60 0.75 3.74 9.61
N GLY A 61 0.58 5.02 9.94
CA GLY A 61 -0.68 5.75 9.98
C GLY A 61 -1.57 5.41 11.17
N PRO A 62 -2.63 6.22 11.42
CA PRO A 62 -3.57 5.98 12.50
C PRO A 62 -4.24 4.60 12.40
N PRO A 63 -4.43 3.88 13.52
CA PRO A 63 -5.18 2.63 13.49
C PRO A 63 -6.67 2.94 13.19
N LEU A 64 -7.20 2.33 12.13
CA LEU A 64 -8.64 2.34 11.84
C LEU A 64 -9.39 1.21 12.55
N GLU A 65 -8.69 0.13 12.90
CA GLU A 65 -9.28 -1.00 13.61
C GLU A 65 -9.12 -0.88 15.12
N ALA A 66 -10.21 -1.19 15.83
CA ALA A 66 -10.24 -1.12 17.28
C ALA A 66 -9.23 -2.08 17.92
N GLY A 67 -8.60 -1.65 19.01
CA GLY A 67 -7.55 -2.39 19.71
C GLY A 67 -6.20 -2.46 19.00
N LYS A 68 -6.10 -2.04 17.72
CA LYS A 68 -4.81 -1.96 17.03
C LYS A 68 -3.97 -0.80 17.60
N ARG A 69 -2.68 -1.06 17.79
CA ARG A 69 -1.70 -0.10 18.35
C ARG A 69 -0.71 0.31 17.26
N ARG A 70 -0.40 1.59 17.18
CA ARG A 70 0.57 2.15 16.22
C ARG A 70 1.56 3.04 16.98
N LEU A 71 2.84 2.95 16.62
CA LEU A 71 3.85 3.90 17.09
C LEU A 71 3.46 5.30 16.63
N ALA A 72 3.49 6.25 17.56
CA ALA A 72 3.31 7.67 17.34
C ALA A 72 4.53 8.39 17.93
N VAL A 73 5.35 9.00 17.11
CA VAL A 73 6.55 9.72 17.55
C VAL A 73 6.16 11.17 17.77
N HIS A 74 6.30 11.67 19.00
CA HIS A 74 6.02 13.06 19.30
C HIS A 74 7.05 13.97 18.59
N THR A 75 6.57 14.90 17.77
CA THR A 75 7.38 15.84 16.99
C THR A 75 7.24 17.26 17.55
N GLU A 76 7.96 18.23 17.00
CA GLU A 76 7.74 19.62 17.42
C GLU A 76 6.30 20.12 17.15
N ASP A 77 5.87 21.10 17.93
CA ASP A 77 4.57 21.76 17.75
C ASP A 77 4.55 22.55 16.44
N HIS A 78 3.42 22.53 15.74
CA HIS A 78 3.27 23.23 14.46
C HIS A 78 2.29 24.40 14.56
N PRO A 79 2.37 25.40 13.66
CA PRO A 79 1.38 26.47 13.59
C PRO A 79 -0.02 25.99 13.22
N ILE A 80 -1.05 26.69 13.71
CA ILE A 80 -2.47 26.39 13.40
C ILE A 80 -2.74 26.38 11.90
N GLU A 81 -2.01 27.18 11.12
CA GLU A 81 -2.14 27.25 9.66
C GLU A 81 -1.87 25.90 8.97
N TYR A 82 -1.22 24.93 9.63
CA TYR A 82 -1.09 23.57 9.09
C TYR A 82 -2.43 22.84 8.96
N LEU A 83 -3.48 23.25 9.67
CA LEU A 83 -4.83 22.65 9.54
C LEU A 83 -5.32 22.60 8.09
N THR A 84 -4.94 23.57 7.27
CA THR A 84 -5.34 23.66 5.85
C THR A 84 -4.17 23.53 4.87
N PHE A 85 -2.94 23.46 5.37
CA PHE A 85 -1.75 23.40 4.53
C PHE A 85 -1.59 22.02 3.88
N HIS A 86 -1.21 22.04 2.61
CA HIS A 86 -0.83 20.89 1.79
C HIS A 86 0.08 21.39 0.68
N GLY A 87 0.95 20.53 0.15
CA GLY A 87 1.89 20.90 -0.90
C GLY A 87 3.18 20.10 -0.85
N VAL A 88 4.14 20.48 -1.71
CA VAL A 88 5.47 19.87 -1.76
C VAL A 88 6.45 20.75 -1.00
N ILE A 89 7.07 20.19 0.05
CA ILE A 89 8.13 20.84 0.82
C ILE A 89 9.47 20.51 0.12
N PRO A 90 10.25 21.52 -0.33
CA PRO A 90 11.54 21.33 -0.97
C PRO A 90 12.58 20.68 -0.05
N ASP A 91 13.73 20.30 -0.62
CA ASP A 91 14.84 19.68 0.12
C ASP A 91 15.22 20.46 1.38
N GLY A 92 15.32 19.74 2.50
CA GLY A 92 15.51 20.30 3.83
C GLY A 92 14.77 19.50 4.90
N TYR A 93 14.62 20.10 6.09
CA TYR A 93 13.84 19.50 7.16
C TYR A 93 12.35 19.47 6.79
N GLY A 94 11.71 18.30 6.90
CA GLY A 94 10.31 18.12 6.50
C GLY A 94 10.08 17.96 5.00
N ALA A 95 11.13 17.82 4.18
CA ALA A 95 11.00 17.64 2.74
C ALA A 95 10.07 16.49 2.35
N GLY A 96 9.32 16.67 1.27
CA GLY A 96 8.39 15.67 0.75
C GLY A 96 7.03 16.24 0.35
N SER A 97 6.20 15.39 -0.24
CA SER A 97 4.82 15.71 -0.59
C SER A 97 3.92 15.53 0.62
N MET A 98 3.13 16.54 0.96
CA MET A 98 2.18 16.51 2.05
C MET A 98 0.76 16.78 1.56
N THR A 99 -0.16 15.89 1.91
CA THR A 99 -1.59 15.97 1.56
C THR A 99 -2.44 15.80 2.82
N ILE A 100 -3.62 16.43 2.86
CA ILE A 100 -4.55 16.22 3.98
C ILE A 100 -5.26 14.89 3.76
N TRP A 101 -5.06 13.96 4.69
CA TRP A 101 -5.65 12.62 4.66
C TRP A 101 -7.00 12.58 5.38
N ASP A 102 -7.11 13.29 6.51
CA ASP A 102 -8.36 13.48 7.25
C ASP A 102 -8.33 14.81 8.01
N THR A 103 -9.50 15.35 8.29
CA THR A 103 -9.66 16.55 9.12
C THR A 103 -11.01 16.50 9.81
N GLY A 104 -11.10 17.12 10.97
CA GLY A 104 -12.33 17.15 11.74
C GLY A 104 -12.16 17.87 13.07
N THR A 105 -13.05 17.55 13.99
CA THR A 105 -13.03 18.05 15.37
C THR A 105 -12.78 16.90 16.33
N TYR A 106 -12.29 17.22 17.52
CA TYR A 106 -12.15 16.23 18.58
C TYR A 106 -12.65 16.76 19.93
N GLU A 107 -13.07 15.86 20.80
CA GLU A 107 -13.35 16.11 22.21
C GLU A 107 -12.23 15.51 23.06
N LEU A 108 -11.76 16.25 24.05
CA LEU A 108 -10.79 15.77 25.02
C LEU A 108 -11.53 15.09 26.16
N LEU A 109 -11.50 13.76 26.19
CA LEU A 109 -12.16 12.96 27.21
C LEU A 109 -11.32 12.89 28.49
N GLU A 110 -9.99 12.85 28.35
CA GLU A 110 -9.05 12.84 29.46
C GLU A 110 -7.69 13.39 29.01
N GLU A 111 -7.05 14.22 29.83
CA GLU A 111 -5.69 14.73 29.61
C GLU A 111 -4.82 14.48 30.85
N LYS A 112 -3.76 13.70 30.66
CA LYS A 112 -2.66 13.51 31.60
C LYS A 112 -1.34 13.85 30.89
N PRO A 113 -0.25 14.11 31.64
CA PRO A 113 1.05 14.43 31.04
C PRO A 113 1.56 13.40 30.01
N ASN A 114 1.19 12.13 30.17
CA ASN A 114 1.66 11.00 29.38
C ASN A 114 0.52 10.23 28.69
N GLU A 115 -0.71 10.75 28.71
CA GLU A 115 -1.89 10.08 28.15
C GLU A 115 -2.95 11.09 27.72
N LEU A 116 -3.43 10.97 26.48
CA LEU A 116 -4.57 11.73 25.97
C LEU A 116 -5.65 10.76 25.51
N LYS A 117 -6.88 10.95 25.98
CA LYS A 117 -8.07 10.26 25.46
C LYS A 117 -8.92 11.24 24.69
N LEU A 118 -9.21 10.89 23.44
CA LEU A 118 -9.82 11.78 22.48
C LEU A 118 -10.99 11.06 21.82
N ARG A 119 -12.11 11.76 21.62
CA ARG A 119 -13.12 11.34 20.65
C ARG A 119 -12.95 12.18 19.40
N MET A 120 -12.64 11.57 18.28
CA MET A 120 -12.43 12.26 16.99
C MET A 120 -13.65 12.07 16.11
N LYS A 121 -13.98 13.11 15.35
CA LYS A 121 -15.06 13.12 14.37
C LYS A 121 -14.57 13.76 13.06
N GLY A 122 -14.19 12.92 12.12
CA GLY A 122 -13.91 13.31 10.72
C GLY A 122 -14.42 12.26 9.75
N ALA A 123 -13.89 12.27 8.52
CA ALA A 123 -14.34 11.36 7.47
C ALA A 123 -13.74 9.96 7.64
N ARG A 124 -12.50 9.88 8.15
CA ARG A 124 -11.78 8.60 8.36
C ARG A 124 -11.63 8.26 9.84
N LEU A 125 -11.26 9.24 10.66
CA LEU A 125 -11.18 9.07 12.11
C LEU A 125 -12.51 9.46 12.76
N ASP A 126 -13.38 8.45 12.91
CA ASP A 126 -14.60 8.54 13.71
C ASP A 126 -14.57 7.50 14.85
N GLY A 127 -14.69 7.98 16.10
CA GLY A 127 -14.62 7.16 17.31
C GLY A 127 -13.64 7.68 18.36
N GLU A 128 -13.12 6.78 19.20
CA GLU A 128 -12.26 7.11 20.33
C GLU A 128 -10.84 6.59 20.15
N TRP A 129 -9.85 7.42 20.48
CA TRP A 129 -8.43 7.08 20.46
C TRP A 129 -7.75 7.42 21.77
N VAL A 130 -6.72 6.63 22.09
CA VAL A 130 -5.80 6.88 23.19
C VAL A 130 -4.42 7.10 22.60
N LEU A 131 -3.81 8.24 22.93
CA LEU A 131 -2.37 8.47 22.77
C LEU A 131 -1.72 8.27 24.13
N VAL A 132 -0.81 7.30 24.25
CA VAL A 132 -0.13 7.01 25.52
C VAL A 132 1.37 6.93 25.33
N GLN A 133 2.12 7.65 26.15
CA GLN A 133 3.57 7.63 26.17
C GLN A 133 4.07 6.31 26.77
N THR A 134 5.02 5.69 26.09
CA THR A 134 5.67 4.47 26.56
C THR A 134 6.91 4.81 27.39
N LYS A 135 7.44 3.85 28.16
CA LYS A 135 8.75 4.00 28.82
C LYS A 135 9.94 3.72 27.89
N GLN A 136 9.69 3.32 26.64
CA GLN A 136 10.75 3.02 25.68
C GLN A 136 11.36 4.32 25.15
N ASN A 137 12.59 4.23 24.65
CA ASN A 137 13.30 5.36 24.02
C ASN A 137 13.29 6.63 24.89
N GLU A 138 13.61 6.48 26.18
CA GLU A 138 13.61 7.57 27.18
C GLU A 138 12.27 8.29 27.34
N GLY A 139 11.15 7.62 27.03
CA GLY A 139 9.83 8.22 27.07
C GLY A 139 9.45 8.99 25.81
N ARG A 140 10.23 8.95 24.73
CA ARG A 140 9.92 9.73 23.52
C ARG A 140 8.83 9.09 22.65
N ASP A 141 8.66 7.78 22.77
CA ASP A 141 7.75 7.00 21.92
C ASP A 141 6.34 6.99 22.53
N TRP A 142 5.34 7.37 21.75
CA TRP A 142 3.93 7.23 22.08
C TRP A 142 3.30 6.09 21.28
N LEU A 143 2.15 5.61 21.75
CA LEU A 143 1.29 4.70 21.01
C LEU A 143 -0.05 5.38 20.76
N MET A 144 -0.51 5.35 19.52
CA MET A 144 -1.88 5.65 19.15
C MET A 144 -2.66 4.34 19.09
N ILE A 145 -3.78 4.28 19.81
CA ILE A 145 -4.62 3.08 19.93
C ILE A 145 -6.07 3.50 19.67
N LYS A 146 -6.75 2.84 18.73
CA LYS A 146 -8.20 3.02 18.58
C LYS A 146 -8.89 2.22 19.69
N HIS A 147 -9.73 2.89 20.48
CA HIS A 147 -10.48 2.26 21.55
C HIS A 147 -11.60 1.35 20.98
N GLY A 148 -12.00 0.34 21.75
CA GLY A 148 -13.02 -0.64 21.37
C GLY A 148 -12.47 -2.06 21.23
N THR A 149 -13.34 -2.98 20.81
CA THR A 149 -13.00 -4.39 20.60
C THR A 149 -12.58 -4.64 19.15
N PRO A 150 -11.42 -5.26 18.89
CA PRO A 150 -11.03 -5.65 17.53
C PRO A 150 -12.12 -6.44 16.83
N PRO A 151 -12.35 -6.24 15.52
CA PRO A 151 -13.31 -7.04 14.78
C PRO A 151 -12.88 -8.51 14.77
N LYS A 152 -13.85 -9.43 14.89
CA LYS A 152 -13.57 -10.87 14.85
C LYS A 152 -13.04 -11.35 13.49
N ASN A 153 -13.45 -10.69 12.41
CA ASN A 153 -13.17 -11.07 11.03
C ASN A 153 -12.48 -9.94 10.28
N ASP A 154 -11.33 -9.47 10.77
CA ASP A 154 -10.51 -8.49 10.07
C ASP A 154 -9.97 -9.10 8.75
N PRO A 155 -10.38 -8.60 7.57
CA PRO A 155 -9.89 -9.12 6.30
C PRO A 155 -8.37 -8.96 6.14
N LEU A 156 -7.74 -7.97 6.79
CA LEU A 156 -6.29 -7.71 6.69
C LEU A 156 -5.45 -8.71 7.51
N LEU A 157 -6.05 -9.35 8.51
CA LEU A 157 -5.43 -10.44 9.27
C LEU A 157 -5.65 -11.82 8.63
N SER A 158 -6.52 -11.90 7.61
CA SER A 158 -6.87 -13.16 6.95
C SER A 158 -5.80 -13.65 5.96
N LYS A 159 -5.96 -14.89 5.50
CA LYS A 159 -5.22 -15.44 4.35
C LYS A 159 -6.16 -15.55 3.16
N VAL A 160 -5.68 -15.15 1.99
CA VAL A 160 -6.46 -15.21 0.74
C VAL A 160 -5.81 -16.19 -0.21
N ALA A 161 -6.50 -17.28 -0.55
CA ALA A 161 -6.07 -18.17 -1.61
C ALA A 161 -6.37 -17.52 -2.97
N PRO A 162 -5.38 -17.36 -3.87
CA PRO A 162 -5.63 -16.72 -5.15
C PRO A 162 -6.61 -17.52 -6.02
N MET A 163 -7.47 -16.82 -6.76
CA MET A 163 -8.29 -17.40 -7.83
C MET A 163 -7.40 -17.94 -8.95
N LEU A 164 -7.78 -19.07 -9.55
CA LEU A 164 -6.99 -19.76 -10.57
C LEU A 164 -7.68 -19.73 -11.95
N ALA A 165 -6.86 -19.59 -13.00
CA ALA A 165 -7.33 -19.63 -14.37
C ALA A 165 -7.51 -21.07 -14.89
N ALA A 166 -8.57 -21.30 -15.67
CA ALA A 166 -8.68 -22.40 -16.60
C ALA A 166 -7.65 -22.26 -17.74
N ALA A 167 -7.37 -23.34 -18.47
CA ALA A 167 -6.48 -23.31 -19.64
C ALA A 167 -7.32 -23.35 -20.93
N ALA A 168 -6.84 -22.67 -21.97
CA ALA A 168 -7.31 -22.81 -23.34
C ALA A 168 -6.12 -22.95 -24.28
N ASP A 169 -6.31 -23.68 -25.38
CA ASP A 169 -5.25 -23.98 -26.34
C ASP A 169 -5.05 -22.87 -27.38
N GLU A 170 -6.12 -22.15 -27.73
CA GLU A 170 -6.12 -21.11 -28.76
C GLU A 170 -6.53 -19.75 -28.19
N PRO A 171 -5.92 -18.64 -28.69
CA PRO A 171 -6.35 -17.31 -28.34
C PRO A 171 -7.70 -16.98 -28.98
N PHE A 172 -8.45 -16.06 -28.37
CA PHE A 172 -9.75 -15.64 -28.87
C PHE A 172 -10.00 -14.17 -28.54
N ASP A 173 -10.86 -13.53 -29.33
CA ASP A 173 -11.39 -12.20 -29.07
C ASP A 173 -12.81 -12.27 -28.51
N SER A 174 -13.11 -11.41 -27.55
CA SER A 174 -14.45 -11.29 -26.96
C SER A 174 -14.60 -9.96 -26.23
N PRO A 175 -15.68 -9.19 -26.48
CA PRO A 175 -15.92 -7.92 -25.79
C PRO A 175 -16.21 -8.11 -24.28
N ASP A 176 -16.55 -9.33 -23.85
CA ASP A 176 -16.84 -9.65 -22.46
C ASP A 176 -15.56 -9.85 -21.62
N PHE A 177 -14.41 -9.90 -22.26
CA PHE A 177 -13.11 -10.17 -21.62
C PHE A 177 -12.16 -8.97 -21.76
N THR A 178 -11.36 -8.79 -20.72
CA THR A 178 -10.10 -8.05 -20.80
C THR A 178 -8.94 -9.04 -20.86
N TYR A 179 -7.91 -8.71 -21.62
CA TYR A 179 -6.75 -9.57 -21.81
C TYR A 179 -5.51 -8.90 -21.24
N GLU A 180 -4.71 -9.64 -20.48
CA GLU A 180 -3.47 -9.14 -19.87
C GLU A 180 -2.29 -10.04 -20.23
N PRO A 181 -1.05 -9.52 -20.27
CA PRO A 181 0.13 -10.36 -20.36
C PRO A 181 0.15 -11.39 -19.24
N LYS A 182 0.50 -12.63 -19.58
CA LYS A 182 0.75 -13.67 -18.58
C LYS A 182 2.13 -13.44 -17.96
N TRP A 183 2.14 -12.70 -16.87
CA TRP A 183 3.34 -12.47 -16.07
C TRP A 183 3.88 -13.80 -15.51
N ASP A 184 5.15 -14.09 -15.80
CA ASP A 184 5.85 -15.27 -15.32
C ASP A 184 6.68 -14.90 -14.08
N GLY A 185 6.22 -15.34 -12.90
CA GLY A 185 6.76 -14.89 -11.63
C GLY A 185 6.21 -15.62 -10.40
N VAL A 186 6.12 -14.88 -9.29
CA VAL A 186 5.56 -15.38 -8.03
C VAL A 186 4.27 -14.64 -7.71
N ARG A 187 3.14 -15.35 -7.87
CA ARG A 187 1.81 -14.89 -7.47
C ARG A 187 1.79 -14.46 -6.01
N THR A 188 1.40 -13.21 -5.79
CA THR A 188 1.48 -12.55 -4.49
C THR A 188 0.22 -11.75 -4.18
N ILE A 189 -0.35 -11.98 -3.00
CA ILE A 189 -1.38 -11.13 -2.39
C ILE A 189 -0.70 -10.15 -1.45
N ALA A 190 -0.94 -8.85 -1.62
CA ALA A 190 -0.46 -7.81 -0.71
C ALA A 190 -1.61 -7.32 0.17
N PHE A 191 -1.43 -7.39 1.48
CA PHE A 191 -2.33 -6.83 2.49
C PHE A 191 -1.71 -5.53 2.97
N VAL A 192 -2.37 -4.41 2.70
CA VAL A 192 -1.89 -3.07 3.06
C VAL A 192 -2.81 -2.47 4.11
N ASP A 193 -2.22 -1.96 5.19
CA ASP A 193 -2.90 -1.24 6.26
C ASP A 193 -2.07 0.00 6.66
N GLY A 194 -2.40 1.14 6.05
CA GLY A 194 -1.58 2.33 6.14
C GLY A 194 -0.18 2.06 5.60
N GLY A 195 0.85 2.26 6.43
CA GLY A 195 2.25 1.99 6.07
C GLY A 195 2.69 0.52 6.24
N GLU A 196 1.86 -0.32 6.87
CA GLU A 196 2.16 -1.74 7.02
C GLU A 196 1.76 -2.55 5.79
N VAL A 197 2.69 -3.35 5.27
CA VAL A 197 2.42 -4.27 4.17
C VAL A 197 2.85 -5.67 4.55
N ARG A 198 1.96 -6.64 4.34
CA ARG A 198 2.27 -8.07 4.39
C ARG A 198 2.04 -8.68 3.01
N LEU A 199 3.02 -9.44 2.53
CA LEU A 199 2.94 -10.16 1.26
C LEU A 199 2.74 -11.64 1.52
N GLN A 200 1.91 -12.26 0.69
CA GLN A 200 1.58 -13.67 0.80
C GLN A 200 1.66 -14.36 -0.56
N THR A 201 2.41 -15.45 -0.63
CA THR A 201 2.47 -16.29 -1.83
C THR A 201 1.16 -17.04 -2.09
N ARG A 202 1.04 -17.65 -3.27
CA ARG A 202 -0.04 -18.59 -3.61
C ARG A 202 -0.26 -19.71 -2.59
N ASN A 203 0.80 -20.17 -1.93
CA ASN A 203 0.73 -21.26 -0.94
C ASN A 203 0.45 -20.75 0.48
N LEU A 204 -0.04 -19.50 0.61
CA LEU A 204 -0.42 -18.86 1.87
C LEU A 204 0.74 -18.66 2.86
N LEU A 205 1.97 -18.61 2.34
CA LEU A 205 3.19 -18.31 3.10
C LEU A 205 3.54 -16.83 2.98
N ASP A 206 4.02 -16.25 4.08
CA ASP A 206 4.53 -14.88 4.10
C ASP A 206 5.80 -14.77 3.24
N CYS A 207 5.81 -13.83 2.30
CA CYS A 207 6.97 -13.52 1.46
C CYS A 207 7.46 -12.07 1.58
N THR A 208 7.04 -11.36 2.63
CA THR A 208 7.29 -9.92 2.82
C THR A 208 8.79 -9.62 2.88
N LYS A 209 9.56 -10.44 3.61
CA LYS A 209 11.01 -10.27 3.75
C LYS A 209 11.78 -10.62 2.48
N GLN A 210 11.27 -11.56 1.69
CA GLN A 210 11.86 -12.02 0.44
C GLN A 210 11.78 -10.89 -0.62
N TYR A 211 10.65 -10.18 -0.63
CA TYR A 211 10.34 -9.15 -1.62
C TYR A 211 9.97 -7.79 -1.00
N PRO A 212 10.90 -7.13 -0.29
CA PRO A 212 10.66 -5.82 0.31
C PRO A 212 10.30 -4.74 -0.71
N GLU A 213 10.61 -4.93 -1.99
CA GLU A 213 10.17 -4.08 -3.08
C GLU A 213 8.63 -3.95 -3.13
N GLY A 214 7.90 -5.02 -2.83
CA GLY A 214 6.44 -5.03 -2.80
C GLY A 214 5.82 -4.24 -1.66
N THR A 215 6.58 -3.90 -0.60
CA THR A 215 6.06 -3.07 0.50
C THR A 215 5.86 -1.61 0.10
N GLN A 216 6.40 -1.19 -1.05
CA GLN A 216 6.08 0.10 -1.68
C GLN A 216 4.59 0.20 -2.07
N ALA A 217 3.80 -0.88 -1.99
CA ALA A 217 2.35 -0.83 -2.18
C ALA A 217 1.66 0.18 -1.26
N ALA A 218 2.16 0.39 -0.03
CA ALA A 218 1.64 1.43 0.87
C ALA A 218 1.83 2.87 0.34
N GLU A 219 2.96 3.13 -0.32
CA GLU A 219 3.24 4.42 -0.97
C GLU A 219 2.41 4.59 -2.25
N ALA A 220 2.25 3.51 -3.02
CA ALA A 220 1.48 3.49 -4.25
C ALA A 220 -0.03 3.62 -4.04
N LEU A 221 -0.55 3.24 -2.86
CA LEU A 221 -1.96 3.45 -2.49
C LEU A 221 -2.19 4.91 -2.09
N THR A 222 -2.46 5.75 -3.09
CA THR A 222 -2.74 7.18 -2.93
C THR A 222 -4.25 7.44 -2.77
N GLY A 223 -5.10 6.59 -3.34
CA GLY A 223 -6.56 6.67 -3.30
C GLY A 223 -7.24 5.66 -2.36
N ALA A 224 -6.46 4.99 -1.50
CA ALA A 224 -6.95 4.13 -0.42
C ALA A 224 -5.95 4.12 0.74
N TYR A 225 -6.39 3.73 1.93
CA TYR A 225 -5.55 3.57 3.12
C TYR A 225 -5.34 2.10 3.49
N GLN A 226 -6.36 1.27 3.29
CA GLN A 226 -6.29 -0.18 3.43
C GLN A 226 -6.67 -0.85 2.12
N ALA A 227 -5.96 -1.91 1.74
CA ALA A 227 -6.32 -2.71 0.58
C ALA A 227 -5.82 -4.15 0.65
N ILE A 228 -6.46 -5.04 -0.09
CA ILE A 228 -5.92 -6.36 -0.45
C ILE A 228 -5.75 -6.40 -1.96
N LEU A 229 -4.51 -6.48 -2.44
CA LEU A 229 -4.14 -6.46 -3.85
C LEU A 229 -3.72 -7.84 -4.31
N ASP A 230 -4.11 -8.23 -5.52
CA ASP A 230 -3.66 -9.46 -6.16
C ASP A 230 -2.76 -9.12 -7.35
N GLY A 231 -1.59 -9.74 -7.41
CA GLY A 231 -0.56 -9.39 -8.38
C GLY A 231 0.49 -10.50 -8.58
N GLU A 232 1.45 -10.22 -9.45
CA GLU A 232 2.60 -11.09 -9.72
C GLU A 232 3.90 -10.35 -9.43
N ILE A 233 4.80 -10.96 -8.67
CA ILE A 233 6.16 -10.45 -8.52
C ILE A 233 7.01 -11.03 -9.65
N VAL A 234 7.59 -10.16 -10.48
CA VAL A 234 8.38 -10.53 -11.65
C VAL A 234 9.77 -9.91 -11.61
N ALA A 235 10.76 -10.64 -12.12
CA ALA A 235 12.05 -10.06 -12.51
C ALA A 235 12.01 -9.82 -14.03
N LEU A 236 12.49 -8.66 -14.47
CA LEU A 236 12.57 -8.36 -15.90
C LEU A 236 13.99 -8.62 -16.42
N ASP A 237 14.08 -8.99 -17.69
CA ASP A 237 15.33 -9.07 -18.43
C ASP A 237 15.79 -7.68 -18.95
N GLU A 238 16.87 -7.65 -19.73
CA GLU A 238 17.43 -6.41 -20.30
C GLU A 238 16.52 -5.75 -21.34
N LYS A 239 15.58 -6.51 -21.93
CA LYS A 239 14.59 -6.04 -22.89
C LYS A 239 13.26 -5.66 -22.22
N GLY A 240 13.16 -5.85 -20.90
CA GLY A 240 11.95 -5.60 -20.12
C GLY A 240 10.94 -6.75 -20.10
N ALA A 241 11.28 -7.93 -20.66
CA ALA A 241 10.41 -9.10 -20.62
C ALA A 241 10.54 -9.85 -19.28
N PRO A 242 9.46 -10.44 -18.76
CA PRO A 242 9.51 -11.25 -17.53
C PRO A 242 10.43 -12.47 -17.70
N SER A 243 11.26 -12.74 -16.69
CA SER A 243 12.16 -13.89 -16.69
C SER A 243 12.12 -14.62 -15.35
N PHE A 244 11.45 -15.77 -15.33
CA PHE A 244 11.40 -16.62 -14.14
C PHE A 244 12.78 -17.14 -13.74
N GLN A 245 13.65 -17.46 -14.70
CA GLN A 245 15.03 -17.86 -14.44
C GLN A 245 15.79 -16.79 -13.65
N ARG A 246 15.61 -15.50 -13.99
CA ARG A 246 16.22 -14.40 -13.23
C ARG A 246 15.62 -14.26 -11.84
N LEU A 247 14.35 -14.62 -11.64
CA LEU A 247 13.66 -14.55 -10.35
C LEU A 247 14.04 -15.69 -9.39
N GLN A 248 14.43 -16.87 -9.90
CA GLN A 248 14.73 -18.07 -9.11
C GLN A 248 15.66 -17.81 -7.90
N PRO A 249 16.77 -17.06 -8.01
CA PRO A 249 17.64 -16.77 -6.87
C PRO A 249 16.97 -16.01 -5.73
N ARG A 250 15.82 -15.35 -5.95
CA ARG A 250 15.07 -14.60 -4.93
C ARG A 250 14.12 -15.49 -4.11
N MET A 251 13.65 -16.62 -4.65
CA MET A 251 12.45 -17.33 -4.14
C MET A 251 12.61 -17.96 -2.75
N HIS A 252 13.82 -18.39 -2.40
CA HIS A 252 14.08 -19.12 -1.16
C HIS A 252 15.01 -18.37 -0.20
N VAL A 253 15.07 -17.05 -0.31
CA VAL A 253 16.00 -16.20 0.45
C VAL A 253 15.25 -15.25 1.37
N SER A 254 15.36 -15.47 2.68
CA SER A 254 14.76 -14.63 3.71
C SER A 254 15.77 -13.91 4.61
N ASP A 255 17.07 -14.18 4.46
CA ASP A 255 18.14 -13.48 5.17
C ASP A 255 18.27 -12.03 4.64
N GLU A 256 18.29 -11.06 5.55
CA GLU A 256 18.24 -9.63 5.21
C GLU A 256 19.44 -9.18 4.39
N SER A 257 20.65 -9.68 4.72
CA SER A 257 21.87 -9.28 4.02
C SER A 257 21.87 -9.77 2.56
N THR A 258 21.42 -11.02 2.37
CA THR A 258 21.32 -11.64 1.06
C THR A 258 20.20 -11.01 0.24
N VAL A 259 19.03 -10.76 0.84
CA VAL A 259 17.93 -10.02 0.21
C VAL A 259 18.40 -8.64 -0.25
N ARG A 260 19.13 -7.90 0.60
CA ARG A 260 19.64 -6.56 0.25
C ARG A 260 20.61 -6.60 -0.94
N LYS A 261 21.47 -7.62 -1.01
CA LYS A 261 22.37 -7.83 -2.16
C LYS A 261 21.57 -8.16 -3.43
N LEU A 262 20.65 -9.13 -3.33
CA LEU A 262 19.87 -9.61 -4.47
C LEU A 262 18.89 -8.56 -5.00
N ARG A 263 18.33 -7.70 -4.14
CA ARG A 263 17.48 -6.57 -4.56
C ARG A 263 18.22 -5.61 -5.51
N ARG A 264 19.55 -5.49 -5.39
CA ARG A 264 20.36 -4.64 -6.27
C ARG A 264 20.69 -5.33 -7.59
N SER A 265 21.03 -6.62 -7.57
CA SER A 265 21.41 -7.36 -8.78
C SER A 265 20.21 -7.87 -9.57
N THR A 266 19.11 -8.16 -8.89
CA THR A 266 17.89 -8.75 -9.42
C THR A 266 16.69 -8.00 -8.83
N PRO A 267 16.47 -6.74 -9.24
CA PRO A 267 15.29 -5.99 -8.83
C PRO A 267 14.03 -6.68 -9.35
N VAL A 268 12.97 -6.62 -8.56
CA VAL A 268 11.66 -7.15 -8.92
C VAL A 268 10.60 -6.05 -8.99
N ILE A 269 9.55 -6.33 -9.74
CA ILE A 269 8.37 -5.48 -9.90
C ILE A 269 7.16 -6.27 -9.42
N PHE A 270 6.25 -5.60 -8.70
CA PHE A 270 4.95 -6.16 -8.36
C PHE A 270 3.90 -5.65 -9.35
N GLN A 271 3.46 -6.52 -10.26
CA GLN A 271 2.44 -6.27 -11.26
C GLN A 271 1.05 -6.57 -10.68
N VAL A 272 0.35 -5.52 -10.24
CA VAL A 272 -0.98 -5.63 -9.63
C VAL A 272 -2.07 -5.67 -10.70
N PHE A 273 -2.94 -6.67 -10.63
CA PHE A 273 -4.01 -6.86 -11.61
C PHE A 273 -5.41 -7.04 -11.03
N ASP A 274 -5.57 -7.04 -9.70
CA ASP A 274 -6.89 -7.04 -9.05
C ASP A 274 -6.83 -6.39 -7.65
N ILE A 275 -7.98 -5.94 -7.15
CA ILE A 275 -8.17 -5.43 -5.79
C ILE A 275 -9.38 -6.13 -5.17
N LEU A 276 -9.17 -6.73 -4.00
CA LEU A 276 -10.15 -7.62 -3.35
C LEU A 276 -10.83 -6.96 -2.15
N TYR A 277 -10.20 -5.94 -1.59
CA TYR A 277 -10.70 -5.17 -0.47
C TYR A 277 -10.13 -3.75 -0.54
N ALA A 278 -10.90 -2.75 -0.15
CA ALA A 278 -10.41 -1.38 0.00
C ALA A 278 -11.20 -0.60 1.06
N ASP A 279 -10.51 0.04 2.01
CA ASP A 279 -11.10 0.98 3.01
C ASP A 279 -12.43 0.51 3.64
N GLY A 280 -12.51 -0.75 4.10
CA GLY A 280 -13.70 -1.31 4.75
C GLY A 280 -14.64 -2.09 3.83
N GLU A 281 -14.47 -2.01 2.51
CA GLU A 281 -15.33 -2.69 1.54
C GLU A 281 -14.70 -3.98 1.01
N ASP A 282 -15.42 -5.10 1.12
CA ASP A 282 -15.10 -6.35 0.41
C ASP A 282 -15.56 -6.25 -1.06
N LEU A 283 -14.60 -6.36 -1.96
CA LEU A 283 -14.81 -6.22 -3.41
C LEU A 283 -14.91 -7.57 -4.12
N THR A 284 -14.68 -8.70 -3.44
CA THR A 284 -14.61 -10.02 -4.07
C THR A 284 -15.90 -10.41 -4.80
N ARG A 285 -17.05 -9.93 -4.33
CA ARG A 285 -18.37 -10.15 -4.96
C ARG A 285 -18.74 -9.13 -6.03
N LYS A 286 -17.93 -8.10 -6.26
CA LYS A 286 -18.14 -7.13 -7.32
C LYS A 286 -17.63 -7.69 -8.65
N PRO A 287 -18.26 -7.34 -9.78
CA PRO A 287 -17.73 -7.65 -11.11
C PRO A 287 -16.30 -7.13 -11.30
N LEU A 288 -15.48 -7.85 -12.07
CA LEU A 288 -14.08 -7.49 -12.34
C LEU A 288 -13.94 -6.05 -12.83
N ARG A 289 -14.83 -5.58 -13.73
CA ARG A 289 -14.80 -4.20 -14.22
C ARG A 289 -14.82 -3.15 -13.11
N ASP A 290 -15.54 -3.41 -12.03
CA ASP A 290 -15.68 -2.47 -10.90
C ASP A 290 -14.45 -2.56 -10.00
N ARG A 291 -13.89 -3.76 -9.82
CA ARG A 291 -12.63 -3.95 -9.10
C ARG A 291 -11.48 -3.26 -9.83
N LEU A 292 -11.37 -3.39 -11.15
CA LEU A 292 -10.34 -2.71 -11.94
C LEU A 292 -10.46 -1.19 -11.85
N ARG A 293 -11.69 -0.64 -11.96
CA ARG A 293 -11.93 0.80 -11.75
C ARG A 293 -11.46 1.25 -10.36
N ARG A 294 -11.85 0.50 -9.32
CA ARG A 294 -11.44 0.79 -7.94
C ARG A 294 -9.93 0.68 -7.74
N LEU A 295 -9.26 -0.25 -8.44
CA LEU A 295 -7.81 -0.40 -8.42
C LEU A 295 -7.13 0.81 -9.07
N ASP A 296 -7.62 1.29 -10.20
CA ASP A 296 -7.07 2.47 -10.89
C ASP A 296 -7.27 3.77 -10.07
N GLU A 297 -8.39 3.88 -9.35
CA GLU A 297 -8.62 4.97 -8.38
C GLU A 297 -7.72 4.86 -7.14
N ALA A 298 -7.44 3.65 -6.67
CA ALA A 298 -6.68 3.39 -5.45
C ALA A 298 -5.16 3.52 -5.65
N LEU A 299 -4.65 3.04 -6.78
CA LEU A 299 -3.24 2.74 -6.99
C LEU A 299 -2.61 3.69 -8.02
N THR A 300 -1.65 4.50 -7.59
CA THR A 300 -0.76 5.23 -8.50
C THR A 300 0.53 4.44 -8.69
N PRO A 301 0.84 3.93 -9.90
CA PRO A 301 2.07 3.19 -10.16
C PRO A 301 3.32 4.01 -9.82
N MET A 302 4.21 3.45 -9.01
CA MET A 302 5.46 4.10 -8.62
C MET A 302 6.51 3.10 -8.15
N GLY A 303 7.79 3.48 -8.19
CA GLY A 303 8.87 2.65 -7.69
C GLY A 303 8.87 1.25 -8.31
N SER A 304 8.71 0.21 -7.49
CA SER A 304 8.59 -1.20 -7.92
C SER A 304 7.14 -1.69 -8.10
N ILE A 305 6.13 -0.85 -7.91
CA ILE A 305 4.71 -1.21 -8.02
C ILE A 305 4.17 -0.76 -9.37
N ARG A 306 3.50 -1.66 -10.07
CA ARG A 306 2.91 -1.41 -11.38
C ARG A 306 1.48 -1.93 -11.43
N ARG A 307 0.67 -1.32 -12.28
CA ARG A 307 -0.67 -1.78 -12.66
C ARG A 307 -0.55 -2.57 -13.96
N SER A 308 -0.99 -3.82 -13.97
CA SER A 308 -1.03 -4.68 -15.16
C SER A 308 -2.10 -4.20 -16.14
N GLU A 309 -1.71 -3.68 -17.29
CA GLU A 309 -2.66 -3.17 -18.27
C GLU A 309 -3.50 -4.30 -18.89
N GLY A 310 -4.81 -4.07 -18.95
CA GLY A 310 -5.77 -4.96 -19.60
C GLY A 310 -6.28 -4.35 -20.90
N PHE A 311 -6.37 -5.17 -21.94
CA PHE A 311 -6.80 -4.78 -23.29
C PHE A 311 -8.16 -5.43 -23.57
N PRO A 312 -9.29 -4.70 -23.49
CA PRO A 312 -10.61 -5.27 -23.74
C PRO A 312 -10.81 -5.71 -25.20
N GLY A 313 -11.36 -6.90 -25.43
CA GLY A 313 -11.78 -7.34 -26.76
C GLY A 313 -10.69 -7.81 -27.73
N THR A 314 -9.40 -7.54 -27.47
CA THR A 314 -8.30 -7.78 -28.43
C THR A 314 -7.31 -8.83 -27.94
N GLY A 315 -7.79 -10.06 -27.71
CA GLY A 315 -6.99 -11.16 -27.20
C GLY A 315 -6.00 -11.73 -28.21
N VAL A 316 -6.40 -11.91 -29.47
CA VAL A 316 -5.54 -12.50 -30.52
C VAL A 316 -4.34 -11.59 -30.81
N ALA A 317 -4.57 -10.29 -30.97
CA ALA A 317 -3.50 -9.32 -31.23
C ALA A 317 -2.50 -9.26 -30.04
N LEU A 318 -2.99 -9.25 -28.80
CA LEU A 318 -2.13 -9.25 -27.62
C LEU A 318 -1.34 -10.56 -27.50
N PHE A 319 -1.94 -11.70 -27.85
CA PHE A 319 -1.26 -12.99 -27.84
C PHE A 319 -0.08 -13.01 -28.82
N GLU A 320 -0.27 -12.51 -30.04
CA GLU A 320 0.80 -12.43 -31.03
C GLU A 320 1.94 -11.51 -30.57
N ALA A 321 1.60 -10.33 -30.05
CA ALA A 321 2.60 -9.42 -29.48
C ALA A 321 3.35 -10.05 -28.30
N ALA A 322 2.65 -10.75 -27.40
CA ALA A 322 3.26 -11.46 -26.28
C ALA A 322 4.24 -12.54 -26.78
N ARG A 323 3.85 -13.30 -27.82
CA ARG A 323 4.69 -14.33 -28.45
C ARG A 323 5.96 -13.74 -29.06
N GLU A 324 5.84 -12.64 -29.82
CA GLU A 324 6.98 -11.93 -30.44
C GLU A 324 7.97 -11.39 -29.39
N GLN A 325 7.47 -10.96 -28.23
CA GLN A 325 8.27 -10.43 -27.13
C GLN A 325 8.78 -11.51 -26.16
N GLY A 326 8.49 -12.80 -26.42
CA GLY A 326 8.92 -13.90 -25.56
C GLY A 326 8.18 -13.98 -24.21
N ILE A 327 7.02 -13.33 -24.08
CA ILE A 327 6.17 -13.41 -22.89
C ILE A 327 5.39 -14.74 -22.93
N GLU A 328 5.20 -15.38 -21.76
CA GLU A 328 4.65 -16.76 -21.67
C GLU A 328 3.28 -16.94 -22.35
N GLY A 329 2.51 -15.86 -22.47
CA GLY A 329 1.21 -15.84 -23.14
C GLY A 329 0.34 -14.72 -22.58
N ILE A 330 -0.97 -14.96 -22.51
CA ILE A 330 -1.95 -14.01 -21.98
C ILE A 330 -2.91 -14.67 -20.99
N VAL A 331 -3.58 -13.84 -20.20
CA VAL A 331 -4.73 -14.24 -19.38
C VAL A 331 -5.93 -13.41 -19.78
N ALA A 332 -6.97 -14.07 -20.28
CA ALA A 332 -8.28 -13.48 -20.52
C ALA A 332 -9.09 -13.51 -19.22
N LYS A 333 -9.71 -12.41 -18.83
CA LYS A 333 -10.56 -12.31 -17.64
C LYS A 333 -11.91 -11.71 -17.99
N ARG A 334 -13.00 -12.41 -17.64
CA ARG A 334 -14.38 -11.94 -17.84
C ARG A 334 -14.67 -10.70 -17.00
N LEU A 335 -15.10 -9.63 -17.65
CA LEU A 335 -15.39 -8.32 -17.04
C LEU A 335 -16.57 -8.34 -16.06
N ASP A 336 -17.51 -9.27 -16.22
CA ASP A 336 -18.69 -9.45 -15.37
C ASP A 336 -18.45 -10.40 -14.18
N SER A 337 -17.27 -11.03 -14.11
CA SER A 337 -17.01 -12.09 -13.13
C SER A 337 -16.65 -11.58 -11.74
N ILE A 338 -17.12 -12.30 -10.72
CA ILE A 338 -16.69 -12.14 -9.33
C ILE A 338 -15.34 -12.84 -9.10
N TYR A 339 -14.66 -12.50 -8.01
CA TYR A 339 -13.46 -13.19 -7.57
C TYR A 339 -13.82 -14.43 -6.74
N LEU A 340 -13.23 -15.58 -7.05
CA LEU A 340 -13.47 -16.84 -6.35
C LEU A 340 -12.18 -17.33 -5.66
N PRO A 341 -11.95 -16.97 -4.39
CA PRO A 341 -10.73 -17.34 -3.67
C PRO A 341 -10.48 -18.86 -3.70
N GLY A 342 -9.27 -19.26 -4.10
CA GLY A 342 -8.82 -20.65 -4.15
C GLY A 342 -9.45 -21.52 -5.24
N ALA A 343 -10.48 -21.05 -5.94
CA ALA A 343 -11.16 -21.82 -6.96
C ALA A 343 -10.54 -21.60 -8.35
N ARG A 344 -10.55 -22.66 -9.17
CA ARG A 344 -10.33 -22.52 -10.61
C ARG A 344 -11.64 -22.17 -11.30
N SER A 345 -11.62 -21.17 -12.18
CA SER A 345 -12.80 -20.69 -12.86
C SER A 345 -12.55 -20.49 -14.36
N PRO A 346 -13.53 -20.79 -15.22
CA PRO A 346 -13.46 -20.44 -16.65
C PRO A 346 -13.60 -18.93 -16.89
N ALA A 347 -13.94 -18.15 -15.86
CA ALA A 347 -13.95 -16.69 -15.96
C ALA A 347 -12.54 -16.11 -16.17
N TRP A 348 -11.50 -16.84 -15.76
CA TRP A 348 -10.11 -16.51 -16.04
C TRP A 348 -9.52 -17.63 -16.90
N VAL A 349 -8.97 -17.30 -18.05
CA VAL A 349 -8.45 -18.27 -19.02
C VAL A 349 -7.02 -17.91 -19.35
N LYS A 350 -6.07 -18.81 -19.07
CA LYS A 350 -4.68 -18.65 -19.49
C LYS A 350 -4.49 -19.32 -20.84
N ILE A 351 -3.85 -18.62 -21.77
CA ILE A 351 -3.50 -19.09 -23.11
C ILE A 351 -1.99 -18.91 -23.24
N LYS A 352 -1.24 -20.00 -23.44
CA LYS A 352 0.23 -19.99 -23.47
C LYS A 352 0.74 -19.87 -24.90
N ALA A 353 1.70 -18.98 -25.13
CA ALA A 353 2.38 -18.82 -26.42
C ALA A 353 3.35 -19.97 -26.72
N PHE A 354 3.90 -20.59 -25.66
CA PHE A 354 4.87 -21.66 -25.76
C PHE A 354 4.34 -22.93 -25.09
N ARG A 355 4.47 -24.06 -25.78
CA ARG A 355 4.20 -25.37 -25.18
C ARG A 355 5.40 -25.77 -24.33
N THR A 356 5.13 -26.09 -23.07
CA THR A 356 6.15 -26.57 -22.13
C THR A 356 5.79 -27.98 -21.68
N MET A 357 6.80 -28.82 -21.46
CA MET A 357 6.62 -30.14 -20.85
C MET A 357 7.57 -30.27 -19.66
N GLU A 358 7.11 -30.96 -18.61
CA GLU A 358 7.95 -31.30 -17.46
C GLU A 358 8.81 -32.52 -17.82
N CYS A 359 10.11 -32.42 -17.57
CA CYS A 359 11.08 -33.48 -17.84
C CYS A 359 11.92 -33.74 -16.59
N VAL A 360 12.35 -34.98 -16.38
CA VAL A 360 13.37 -35.32 -15.39
C VAL A 360 14.75 -35.23 -16.06
N ILE A 361 15.70 -34.53 -15.43
CA ILE A 361 17.08 -34.44 -15.94
C ILE A 361 17.77 -35.78 -15.68
N GLY A 362 18.06 -36.55 -16.74
CA GLY A 362 18.73 -37.87 -16.66
C GLY A 362 20.25 -37.84 -16.70
N GLY A 363 20.86 -36.68 -17.00
CA GLY A 363 22.30 -36.48 -17.11
C GLY A 363 22.64 -35.10 -17.69
N TRP A 364 23.91 -34.72 -17.65
CA TRP A 364 24.45 -33.50 -18.27
C TRP A 364 25.76 -33.82 -19.01
N THR A 365 26.10 -33.08 -20.06
CA THR A 365 27.41 -33.17 -20.73
C THR A 365 28.20 -31.89 -20.47
N ALA A 366 29.50 -32.04 -20.27
CA ALA A 366 30.42 -30.93 -20.03
C ALA A 366 30.73 -30.13 -21.30
#